data_AF-A0A925IL47-F1
#
_entry.id   AF-A0A925IL47-F1
#
_cell.length_a   1.000
_cell.length_b   1.000
_cell.length_c   1.000
_cell.angle_alpha   90.00
_cell.angle_beta   90.00
_cell.angle_gamma   90.00
#
_symmetry.space_group_name_H-M   'P 1'
#
loop_
_entity.id
_entity.type
_entity.pdbx_description
1 polymer ?
#
loop_
_entity_poly.entity_id
_entity_poly.type
_entity_poly.pdbx_seq_one_letter_code
_entity_poly.pdbx_strand_id
1 'polypeptide(L)'
;ACRGINVQVIARNSRGDELKDVPLHTMEGSDFFTQDLFDALAKGEADIAVHSLKDMSSEHFFGTNRFAVVDREDTRDVAIFNKDIELKIKKEEQIIIGTCSPRREEMAIGFLQKALPQWSKGFMVVTKNIRGNVDTRLRKLDAGEYDGIILATAGLNRLLASEQDAPLIKELLKTKKLMLLPLIECVPAPCQGAIVAEASPANEKAVEVLTTINNRRWMETCVKEKKTAMQYGAGCLQKFGVTSIMVGSATASPGEVLYAAGKDSEGKTFTKWTGLPDLQTGKRNLFSTTDFMGSFFEYEYTRDPVEINEPVVYVANYKALVQKEWTRQLQTKKVWAAGTKTWIELAKKGIWVEGCADAFGLEFLLIPWKMPLLTISKSNVAVVTNDHSTGNWQAKGWKTYSTYSLVEKHIPGIGEKINEADIIFWTSFRQYTQYRNALKKTVIHSCPYGETAEQFKTAGIEPVVFPNIKAFQQWRQISIP
;
A
#
# COMPACT_ATOMS: atom_id res chain seq x y z
N ALA A 1 -25.17 -8.41 -20.74
CA ALA A 1 -25.14 -9.88 -20.78
C ALA A 1 -26.24 -10.48 -19.90
N CYS A 2 -26.42 -10.07 -18.64
CA CYS A 2 -27.48 -10.61 -17.75
C CYS A 2 -28.80 -9.80 -17.74
N ARG A 3 -29.33 -9.36 -18.89
CA ARG A 3 -30.65 -8.68 -18.91
C ARG A 3 -31.77 -9.73 -18.83
N GLY A 4 -32.73 -9.53 -17.93
CA GLY A 4 -33.87 -10.43 -17.77
C GLY A 4 -33.72 -11.54 -16.72
N ILE A 5 -32.62 -11.55 -15.95
CA ILE A 5 -32.49 -12.44 -14.77
C ILE A 5 -33.17 -11.78 -13.57
N ASN A 6 -34.10 -12.48 -12.94
CA ASN A 6 -34.67 -12.06 -11.67
C ASN A 6 -33.71 -12.43 -10.54
N VAL A 7 -33.34 -11.47 -9.69
CA VAL A 7 -32.39 -11.66 -8.59
C VAL A 7 -33.12 -11.50 -7.27
N GLN A 8 -33.07 -12.53 -6.44
CA GLN A 8 -33.56 -12.50 -5.06
C GLN A 8 -32.36 -12.56 -4.11
N VAL A 9 -32.25 -11.60 -3.20
CA VAL A 9 -31.21 -11.58 -2.18
C VAL A 9 -31.72 -12.29 -0.93
N ILE A 10 -31.00 -13.33 -0.51
CA ILE A 10 -31.27 -14.07 0.72
C ILE A 10 -30.21 -13.65 1.74
N ALA A 11 -30.60 -12.80 2.70
CA ALA A 11 -29.72 -12.42 3.79
C ALA A 11 -29.63 -13.56 4.82
N ARG A 12 -28.42 -13.90 5.24
CA ARG A 12 -28.13 -14.85 6.32
C ARG A 12 -27.24 -14.16 7.35
N ASN A 13 -27.54 -14.33 8.63
CA ASN A 13 -26.61 -14.00 9.71
C ASN A 13 -25.65 -15.17 9.87
N SER A 14 -24.34 -14.91 9.90
CA SER A 14 -23.38 -15.99 10.15
C SER A 14 -23.31 -16.31 11.64
N ARG A 15 -22.95 -17.54 12.00
CA ARG A 15 -22.65 -17.90 13.40
C ARG A 15 -21.59 -16.98 14.03
N GLY A 16 -20.68 -16.45 13.22
CA GLY A 16 -19.68 -15.48 13.66
C GLY A 16 -20.20 -14.07 13.95
N ASP A 17 -21.36 -13.70 13.40
CA ASP A 17 -22.06 -12.46 13.74
C ASP A 17 -22.85 -12.58 15.05
N GLU A 18 -23.29 -13.80 15.38
CA GLU A 18 -24.02 -14.11 16.62
C GLU A 18 -23.07 -14.24 17.82
N LEU A 19 -21.88 -14.81 17.62
CA LEU A 19 -20.88 -15.04 18.69
C LEU A 19 -19.88 -13.86 18.83
N LYS A 20 -20.36 -12.74 19.39
CA LYS A 20 -19.57 -11.51 19.57
C LYS A 20 -18.52 -11.56 20.69
N ASP A 21 -18.67 -12.48 21.65
CA ASP A 21 -17.86 -12.52 22.89
C ASP A 21 -16.75 -13.58 22.93
N VAL A 22 -16.67 -14.47 21.92
CA VAL A 22 -15.65 -15.53 21.86
C VAL A 22 -14.42 -15.01 21.09
N PRO A 23 -13.17 -15.08 21.61
CA PRO A 23 -11.98 -14.64 20.87
C PRO A 23 -11.77 -15.33 19.51
N LEU A 24 -11.17 -14.65 18.53
CA LEU A 24 -10.98 -15.22 17.17
C LEU A 24 -10.04 -16.43 17.17
N HIS A 25 -9.08 -16.45 18.10
CA HIS A 25 -8.13 -17.55 18.26
C HIS A 25 -8.73 -18.79 18.91
N THR A 26 -9.93 -18.70 19.49
CA THR A 26 -10.66 -19.83 20.10
C THR A 26 -11.76 -20.38 19.20
N MET A 27 -11.96 -19.79 18.01
CA MET A 27 -12.93 -20.28 17.02
C MET A 27 -12.21 -21.28 16.10
N GLU A 28 -12.58 -22.55 16.18
CA GLU A 28 -12.04 -23.61 15.31
C GLU A 28 -12.62 -23.50 13.88
N GLY A 29 -11.77 -23.72 12.87
CA GLY A 29 -12.13 -23.70 11.45
C GLY A 29 -11.74 -22.42 10.70
N SER A 30 -11.05 -22.56 9.55
CA SER A 30 -10.63 -21.43 8.70
C SER A 30 -11.79 -20.67 8.06
N ASP A 31 -12.95 -21.29 7.95
CA ASP A 31 -14.13 -20.83 7.21
C ASP A 31 -15.34 -20.51 8.12
N PHE A 32 -15.09 -20.24 9.41
CA PHE A 32 -16.13 -20.03 10.41
C PHE A 32 -17.17 -18.95 10.04
N PHE A 33 -16.77 -17.89 9.34
CA PHE A 33 -17.66 -16.82 8.89
C PHE A 33 -18.36 -17.11 7.55
N THR A 34 -17.93 -18.15 6.83
CA THR A 34 -18.42 -18.48 5.48
C THR A 34 -19.15 -19.81 5.39
N GLN A 35 -19.06 -20.66 6.42
CA GLN A 35 -19.68 -21.99 6.44
C GLN A 35 -21.19 -21.96 6.18
N ASP A 36 -21.92 -21.00 6.74
CA ASP A 36 -23.37 -20.90 6.54
C ASP A 36 -23.74 -20.62 5.07
N LEU A 37 -22.88 -19.90 4.34
CA LEU A 37 -23.05 -19.67 2.90
C LEU A 37 -22.71 -20.91 2.08
N PHE A 38 -21.69 -21.68 2.48
CA PHE A 38 -21.33 -22.94 1.83
C PHE A 38 -22.44 -23.98 1.98
N ASP A 39 -23.03 -24.07 3.18
CA ASP A 39 -24.16 -24.95 3.47
C ASP A 39 -25.40 -24.57 2.63
N ALA A 40 -25.67 -23.27 2.46
CA ALA A 40 -26.79 -22.80 1.65
C ALA A 40 -26.65 -23.20 0.18
N LEU A 41 -25.44 -23.08 -0.38
CA LEU A 41 -25.14 -23.57 -1.74
C LEU A 41 -25.28 -25.10 -1.83
N ALA A 42 -24.74 -25.84 -0.86
CA ALA A 42 -24.75 -27.29 -0.87
C ALA A 42 -26.17 -27.88 -0.75
N LYS A 43 -27.05 -27.22 0.01
CA LYS A 43 -28.47 -27.60 0.20
C LYS A 43 -29.38 -27.11 -0.93
N GLY A 44 -28.86 -26.31 -1.87
CA GLY A 44 -29.66 -25.69 -2.93
C GLY A 44 -30.61 -24.60 -2.42
N GLU A 45 -30.34 -24.02 -1.26
CA GLU A 45 -31.09 -22.87 -0.72
C GLU A 45 -30.73 -21.56 -1.43
N ALA A 46 -29.56 -21.52 -2.06
CA ALA A 46 -29.10 -20.42 -2.91
C ALA A 46 -28.37 -20.96 -4.14
N ASP A 47 -28.47 -20.23 -5.26
CA ASP A 47 -27.75 -20.57 -6.49
C ASP A 47 -26.32 -20.02 -6.53
N ILE A 48 -26.12 -18.85 -5.91
CA ILE A 48 -24.85 -18.11 -5.86
C ILE A 48 -24.65 -17.56 -4.45
N ALA A 49 -23.44 -17.71 -3.90
CA ALA A 49 -23.01 -17.03 -2.68
C ALA A 49 -21.95 -15.97 -2.99
N VAL A 50 -21.92 -14.88 -2.21
CA VAL A 50 -20.99 -13.75 -2.42
C VAL A 50 -20.18 -13.52 -1.16
N HIS A 51 -18.85 -13.45 -1.30
CA HIS A 51 -17.91 -13.38 -0.20
C HIS A 51 -16.87 -12.28 -0.40
N SER A 52 -16.31 -11.80 0.70
CA SER A 52 -14.97 -11.19 0.67
C SER A 52 -13.94 -12.31 0.55
N LEU A 53 -13.15 -12.31 -0.52
CA LEU A 53 -12.28 -13.46 -0.85
C LEU A 53 -11.17 -13.72 0.20
N LYS A 54 -10.79 -12.69 0.95
CA LYS A 54 -9.83 -12.82 2.07
C LYS A 54 -10.35 -13.69 3.23
N ASP A 55 -11.67 -13.82 3.38
CA ASP A 55 -12.32 -14.52 4.48
C ASP A 55 -12.65 -15.98 4.11
N MET A 56 -12.45 -16.35 2.84
CA MET A 56 -12.57 -17.71 2.33
C MET A 56 -11.21 -18.41 2.40
N SER A 57 -11.15 -19.66 2.83
CA SER A 57 -9.92 -20.45 2.87
C SER A 57 -9.35 -20.73 1.47
N SER A 58 -8.06 -21.07 1.40
CA SER A 58 -7.46 -21.49 0.12
C SER A 58 -7.93 -22.88 -0.30
N GLU A 59 -8.18 -23.78 0.65
CA GLU A 59 -8.70 -25.12 0.39
C GLU A 59 -10.05 -25.05 -0.32
N HIS A 60 -10.99 -24.26 0.22
CA HIS A 60 -12.30 -24.07 -0.38
C HIS A 60 -12.22 -23.41 -1.77
N PHE A 61 -11.43 -22.34 -1.89
CA PHE A 61 -11.28 -21.61 -3.15
C PHE A 61 -10.66 -22.45 -4.29
N PHE A 62 -9.82 -23.44 -3.96
CA PHE A 62 -9.26 -24.38 -4.93
C PHE A 62 -10.03 -25.71 -5.00
N GLY A 63 -11.21 -25.78 -4.38
CA GLY A 63 -12.12 -26.91 -4.45
C GLY A 63 -12.82 -27.05 -5.80
N THR A 64 -13.96 -27.73 -5.82
CA THR A 64 -14.69 -28.10 -7.04
C THR A 64 -15.66 -27.02 -7.53
N ASN A 65 -15.96 -26.03 -6.71
CA ASN A 65 -16.92 -24.97 -7.04
C ASN A 65 -16.41 -24.00 -8.10
N ARG A 66 -17.35 -23.28 -8.71
CA ARG A 66 -17.05 -22.26 -9.73
C ARG A 66 -17.06 -20.89 -9.08
N PHE A 67 -16.04 -20.12 -9.40
CA PHE A 67 -15.81 -18.80 -8.81
C PHE A 67 -15.75 -17.72 -9.89
N ALA A 68 -16.27 -16.55 -9.57
CA ALA A 68 -16.05 -15.33 -10.32
C ALA A 68 -15.55 -14.23 -9.38
N VAL A 69 -14.41 -13.62 -9.73
CA VAL A 69 -13.90 -12.44 -9.02
C VAL A 69 -14.29 -11.22 -9.85
N VAL A 70 -14.97 -10.26 -9.22
CA VAL A 70 -15.32 -8.99 -9.86
C VAL A 70 -14.19 -7.97 -9.68
N ASP A 71 -14.43 -6.71 -10.04
CA ASP A 71 -13.44 -5.65 -9.86
C ASP A 71 -12.98 -5.53 -8.40
N ARG A 72 -11.66 -5.44 -8.22
CA ARG A 72 -11.01 -5.38 -6.92
C ARG A 72 -10.84 -3.93 -6.47
N GLU A 73 -11.23 -3.69 -5.22
CA GLU A 73 -10.99 -2.41 -4.54
C GLU A 73 -9.55 -2.30 -3.99
N ASP A 74 -9.19 -1.12 -3.49
CA ASP A 74 -7.91 -0.91 -2.82
C ASP A 74 -7.63 -1.94 -1.74
N THR A 75 -6.42 -2.47 -1.75
CA THR A 75 -6.05 -3.58 -0.87
C THR A 75 -5.58 -3.10 0.49
N ARG A 76 -5.25 -1.83 0.69
CA ARG A 76 -4.59 -1.36 1.92
C ARG A 76 -5.52 -1.30 3.13
N ASP A 77 -4.88 -1.19 4.28
CA ASP A 77 -5.55 -0.88 5.52
C ASP A 77 -5.52 0.63 5.78
N VAL A 78 -6.50 1.14 6.51
CA VAL A 78 -6.55 2.51 7.03
C VAL A 78 -6.64 2.46 8.55
N ALA A 79 -5.77 3.22 9.21
CA ALA A 79 -5.89 3.52 10.62
C ALA A 79 -6.73 4.80 10.81
N ILE A 80 -7.70 4.74 11.70
CA ILE A 80 -8.69 5.79 11.96
C ILE A 80 -8.59 6.16 13.42
N PHE A 81 -8.40 7.44 13.71
CA PHE A 81 -8.15 7.93 15.06
C PHE A 81 -9.16 9.01 15.45
N ASN A 82 -9.44 9.10 16.75
CA ASN A 82 -10.14 10.26 17.30
C ASN A 82 -9.27 11.53 17.18
N LYS A 83 -9.94 12.69 17.15
CA LYS A 83 -9.27 13.99 16.96
C LYS A 83 -8.25 14.34 18.05
N ASP A 84 -8.43 13.80 19.24
CA ASP A 84 -7.60 14.04 20.43
C ASP A 84 -6.32 13.19 20.45
N ILE A 85 -6.11 12.31 19.46
CA ILE A 85 -4.93 11.45 19.36
C ILE A 85 -3.61 12.22 19.50
N GLU A 86 -3.50 13.41 18.90
CA GLU A 86 -2.29 14.23 18.99
C GLU A 86 -2.04 14.75 20.39
N LEU A 87 -3.09 15.04 21.15
CA LEU A 87 -2.98 15.46 22.54
C LEU A 87 -2.49 14.30 23.40
N LYS A 88 -3.02 13.09 23.20
CA LYS A 88 -2.60 11.88 23.91
C LYS A 88 -1.13 11.57 23.65
N ILE A 89 -0.69 11.64 22.39
CA ILE A 89 0.72 11.48 22.01
C ILE A 89 1.61 12.50 22.75
N LYS A 90 1.22 13.79 22.78
CA LYS A 90 1.98 14.84 23.48
C LYS A 90 2.06 14.62 24.98
N LYS A 91 1.04 14.00 25.57
CA LYS A 91 0.99 13.63 26.99
C LYS A 91 1.66 12.30 27.31
N GLU A 92 2.24 11.64 26.31
CA GLU A 92 2.88 10.33 26.46
C GLU A 92 1.92 9.23 26.94
N GLU A 93 0.62 9.41 26.67
CA GLU A 93 -0.38 8.40 26.99
C GLU A 93 -0.18 7.15 26.10
N GLN A 94 -0.52 5.99 26.65
CA GLN A 94 -0.58 4.76 25.87
C GLN A 94 -1.70 4.89 24.82
N ILE A 95 -1.38 4.57 23.57
CA ILE A 95 -2.30 4.64 22.42
C ILE A 95 -2.87 3.24 22.16
N ILE A 96 -4.17 3.08 22.37
CA ILE A 96 -4.87 1.81 22.25
C ILE A 96 -5.49 1.68 20.85
N ILE A 97 -5.02 0.71 20.07
CA ILE A 97 -5.52 0.42 18.73
C ILE A 97 -6.44 -0.80 18.73
N GLY A 98 -7.67 -0.61 18.25
CA GLY A 98 -8.65 -1.67 18.03
C GLY A 98 -8.33 -2.52 16.81
N THR A 99 -7.94 -3.78 17.02
CA THR A 99 -7.81 -4.80 15.97
C THR A 99 -7.90 -6.20 16.58
N CYS A 100 -8.39 -7.19 15.82
CA CYS A 100 -8.32 -8.62 16.15
C CYS A 100 -7.48 -9.41 15.12
N SER A 101 -6.76 -8.71 14.23
CA SER A 101 -5.97 -9.33 13.17
C SER A 101 -4.51 -9.43 13.60
N PRO A 102 -3.96 -10.65 13.75
CA PRO A 102 -2.54 -10.85 14.08
C PRO A 102 -1.60 -10.22 13.05
N ARG A 103 -1.98 -10.23 11.77
CA ARG A 103 -1.25 -9.51 10.70
C ARG A 103 -1.14 -8.01 10.98
N ARG A 104 -2.23 -7.35 11.36
CA ARG A 104 -2.23 -5.91 11.67
C ARG A 104 -1.46 -5.63 12.96
N GLU A 105 -1.58 -6.49 13.96
CA GLU A 105 -0.78 -6.42 15.18
C GLU A 105 0.72 -6.48 14.88
N GLU A 106 1.15 -7.44 14.06
CA GLU A 106 2.55 -7.63 13.70
C GLU A 106 3.12 -6.46 12.89
N MET A 107 2.36 -5.95 11.92
CA MET A 107 2.87 -5.00 10.92
C MET A 107 2.51 -3.55 11.21
N ALA A 108 1.21 -3.29 11.41
CA ALA A 108 0.70 -1.93 11.49
C ALA A 108 1.10 -1.25 12.80
N ILE A 109 1.17 -1.98 13.91
CA ILE A 109 1.52 -1.41 15.22
C ILE A 109 2.96 -0.96 15.25
N GLY A 110 3.89 -1.81 14.80
CA GLY A 110 5.30 -1.47 14.69
C GLY A 110 5.57 -0.30 13.73
N PHE A 111 4.78 -0.18 12.66
CA PHE A 111 4.83 0.96 11.76
C PHE A 111 4.28 2.23 12.43
N LEU A 112 3.07 2.18 13.00
CA LEU A 112 2.39 3.32 13.64
C LEU A 112 3.21 3.92 14.79
N GLN A 113 3.90 3.09 15.58
CA GLN A 113 4.81 3.54 16.63
C GLN A 113 5.86 4.55 16.11
N LYS A 114 6.32 4.37 14.86
CA LYS A 114 7.34 5.21 14.21
C LYS A 114 6.73 6.29 13.30
N ALA A 115 5.49 6.10 12.88
CA ALA A 115 4.82 6.90 11.85
C ALA A 115 3.88 7.97 12.42
N LEU A 116 3.43 7.82 13.68
CA LEU A 116 2.72 8.87 14.41
C LEU A 116 3.68 10.02 14.78
N PRO A 117 3.19 11.27 14.90
CA PRO A 117 4.02 12.42 15.29
C PRO A 117 4.86 12.16 16.55
N GLN A 118 6.17 12.40 16.49
CA GLN A 118 7.12 12.06 17.57
C GLN A 118 7.45 13.29 18.43
N TRP A 119 6.44 14.01 18.93
CA TRP A 119 6.67 15.15 19.86
C TRP A 119 7.30 14.70 21.17
N SER A 120 7.01 13.47 21.57
CA SER A 120 7.68 12.77 22.65
C SER A 120 8.06 11.35 22.21
N LYS A 121 9.07 10.77 22.86
CA LYS A 121 9.51 9.39 22.71
C LYS A 121 8.83 8.43 23.69
N GLY A 122 7.96 8.93 24.57
CA GLY A 122 7.41 8.16 25.70
C GLY A 122 6.13 7.36 25.39
N PHE A 123 5.36 7.71 24.36
CA PHE A 123 4.11 7.01 24.07
C PHE A 123 4.35 5.63 23.47
N MET A 124 3.45 4.70 23.76
CA MET A 124 3.47 3.34 23.24
C MET A 124 2.16 3.01 22.55
N VAL A 125 2.23 2.40 21.37
CA VAL A 125 1.08 1.88 20.64
C VAL A 125 0.86 0.42 21.06
N VAL A 126 -0.31 0.12 21.58
CA VAL A 126 -0.72 -1.23 21.97
C VAL A 126 -2.04 -1.61 21.30
N THR A 127 -2.40 -2.88 21.35
CA THR A 127 -3.65 -3.36 20.77
C THR A 127 -4.64 -3.84 21.81
N LYS A 128 -5.91 -3.67 21.46
CA LYS A 128 -7.05 -4.25 22.17
C LYS A 128 -8.00 -4.85 21.15
N ASN A 129 -8.54 -6.03 21.44
CA ASN A 129 -9.48 -6.71 20.56
C ASN A 129 -10.71 -5.84 20.30
N ILE A 130 -11.15 -5.79 19.04
CA ILE A 130 -12.39 -5.13 18.61
C ILE A 130 -13.18 -6.02 17.66
N ARG A 131 -14.49 -6.15 17.93
CA ARG A 131 -15.45 -6.93 17.13
C ARG A 131 -16.69 -6.13 16.77
N GLY A 132 -17.40 -6.62 15.76
CA GLY A 132 -18.59 -6.04 15.17
C GLY A 132 -18.39 -5.59 13.73
N ASN A 133 -19.47 -5.15 13.09
CA ASN A 133 -19.45 -4.54 11.77
C ASN A 133 -18.71 -3.19 11.77
N VAL A 134 -18.42 -2.66 10.58
CA VAL A 134 -17.63 -1.42 10.41
C VAL A 134 -18.21 -0.26 11.21
N ASP A 135 -19.52 -0.04 11.10
CA ASP A 135 -20.25 1.02 11.80
C ASP A 135 -20.21 0.85 13.32
N THR A 136 -20.33 -0.39 13.81
CA THR A 136 -20.21 -0.72 15.24
C THR A 136 -18.81 -0.41 15.75
N ARG A 137 -17.77 -0.77 14.98
CA ARG A 137 -16.37 -0.46 15.36
C ARG A 137 -16.10 1.04 15.38
N LEU A 138 -16.65 1.79 14.44
CA LEU A 138 -16.57 3.25 14.43
C LEU A 138 -17.28 3.87 15.63
N ARG A 139 -18.47 3.36 16.02
CA ARG A 139 -19.15 3.82 17.25
C ARG A 139 -18.38 3.50 18.52
N LYS A 140 -17.71 2.34 18.60
CA LYS A 140 -16.81 2.03 19.74
C LYS A 140 -15.60 2.98 19.80
N LEU A 141 -15.07 3.38 18.65
CA LEU A 141 -14.05 4.42 18.56
C LEU A 141 -14.61 5.76 19.10
N ASP A 142 -15.82 6.16 18.69
CA ASP A 142 -16.47 7.40 19.18
C ASP A 142 -16.72 7.38 20.69
N ALA A 143 -17.05 6.22 21.24
CA ALA A 143 -17.26 6.02 22.68
C ALA A 143 -15.95 6.09 23.49
N GLY A 144 -14.78 6.22 22.84
CA GLY A 144 -13.49 6.29 23.51
C GLY A 144 -12.97 4.95 24.03
N GLU A 145 -13.53 3.83 23.59
CA GLU A 145 -13.04 2.49 23.96
C GLU A 145 -11.64 2.18 23.39
N TYR A 146 -11.27 2.92 22.34
CA TYR A 146 -9.99 2.85 21.61
C TYR A 146 -9.57 4.27 21.21
N ASP A 147 -8.27 4.49 21.00
CA ASP A 147 -7.73 5.76 20.47
C ASP A 147 -7.67 5.77 18.94
N GLY A 148 -7.55 4.57 18.37
CA GLY A 148 -7.72 4.34 16.94
C GLY A 148 -8.16 2.92 16.64
N ILE A 149 -8.59 2.67 15.42
CA ILE A 149 -8.93 1.34 14.90
C ILE A 149 -8.32 1.15 13.53
N ILE A 150 -8.12 -0.11 13.10
CA ILE A 150 -7.64 -0.41 11.76
C ILE A 150 -8.72 -1.18 10.98
N LEU A 151 -9.07 -0.67 9.79
CA LEU A 151 -10.04 -1.26 8.88
C LEU A 151 -9.45 -1.42 7.48
N ALA A 152 -10.06 -2.28 6.65
CA ALA A 152 -9.70 -2.36 5.24
C ALA A 152 -10.35 -1.19 4.50
N THR A 153 -9.61 -0.51 3.62
CA THR A 153 -10.14 0.63 2.84
C THR A 153 -11.30 0.22 1.95
N ALA A 154 -11.21 -0.95 1.31
CA ALA A 154 -12.27 -1.50 0.46
C ALA A 154 -13.64 -1.56 1.14
N GLY A 155 -13.70 -1.95 2.43
CA GLY A 155 -14.96 -2.02 3.16
C GLY A 155 -15.59 -0.63 3.38
N LEU A 156 -14.78 0.36 3.72
CA LEU A 156 -15.23 1.74 3.90
C LEU A 156 -15.64 2.38 2.58
N ASN A 157 -14.86 2.18 1.52
CA ASN A 157 -15.16 2.72 0.19
C ASN A 157 -16.52 2.23 -0.32
N ARG A 158 -16.83 0.95 -0.15
CA ARG A 158 -18.12 0.37 -0.54
C ARG A 158 -19.28 0.98 0.23
N LEU A 159 -19.16 1.09 1.56
CA LEU A 159 -20.19 1.71 2.39
C LEU A 159 -20.37 3.20 2.08
N LEU A 160 -19.29 3.92 1.77
CA LEU A 160 -19.34 5.33 1.37
C LEU A 160 -19.90 5.55 -0.03
N ALA A 161 -19.87 4.53 -0.89
CA ALA A 161 -20.50 4.51 -2.21
C ALA A 161 -21.97 4.05 -2.18
N SER A 162 -22.40 3.39 -1.09
CA SER A 162 -23.79 2.96 -0.87
C SER A 162 -24.67 4.15 -0.52
N GLU A 163 -25.78 4.36 -1.23
CA GLU A 163 -26.75 5.42 -0.92
C GLU A 163 -27.34 5.26 0.49
N GLN A 164 -27.50 4.02 0.94
CA GLN A 164 -28.07 3.68 2.24
C GLN A 164 -27.08 3.93 3.39
N ASP A 165 -25.84 3.49 3.25
CA ASP A 165 -24.87 3.48 4.36
C ASP A 165 -24.01 4.75 4.43
N ALA A 166 -23.82 5.43 3.30
CA ALA A 166 -22.92 6.57 3.21
C ALA A 166 -23.25 7.71 4.21
N PRO A 167 -24.52 8.09 4.47
CA PRO A 167 -24.81 9.14 5.45
C PRO A 167 -24.28 8.82 6.85
N LEU A 168 -24.48 7.59 7.33
CA LEU A 168 -24.01 7.14 8.64
C LEU A 168 -22.48 7.10 8.69
N ILE A 169 -21.83 6.49 7.69
CA ILE A 169 -20.37 6.36 7.69
C ILE A 169 -19.69 7.73 7.56
N LYS A 170 -20.23 8.66 6.76
CA LYS A 170 -19.72 10.03 6.67
C LYS A 170 -19.78 10.76 8.01
N GLU A 171 -20.88 10.63 8.74
CA GLU A 171 -21.00 11.27 10.06
C GLU A 171 -19.99 10.70 11.06
N LEU A 172 -19.85 9.36 11.12
CA LEU A 172 -18.88 8.69 12.00
C LEU A 172 -17.42 9.08 11.68
N LEU A 173 -17.09 9.35 10.41
CA LEU A 173 -15.74 9.72 9.97
C LEU A 173 -15.44 11.22 10.03
N LYS A 174 -16.45 12.08 10.16
CA LYS A 174 -16.37 13.53 9.99
C LYS A 174 -15.25 14.21 10.79
N THR A 175 -14.99 13.75 12.01
CA THR A 175 -13.99 14.32 12.92
C THR A 175 -12.74 13.45 13.08
N LYS A 176 -12.60 12.39 12.27
CA LYS A 176 -11.53 11.42 12.44
C LYS A 176 -10.28 11.84 11.69
N LYS A 177 -9.13 11.49 12.24
CA LYS A 177 -7.84 11.56 11.53
C LYS A 177 -7.57 10.21 10.89
N LEU A 178 -7.12 10.23 9.64
CA LEU A 178 -6.87 9.03 8.86
C LEU A 178 -5.38 8.87 8.57
N MET A 179 -4.93 7.62 8.52
CA MET A 179 -3.65 7.21 7.96
C MET A 179 -3.88 5.98 7.07
N LEU A 180 -3.78 6.18 5.75
CA LEU A 180 -3.72 5.11 4.78
C LEU A 180 -2.36 4.41 4.89
N LEU A 181 -2.38 3.18 5.41
CA LEU A 181 -1.17 2.46 5.75
C LEU A 181 -0.39 2.04 4.50
N PRO A 182 0.95 2.12 4.52
CA PRO A 182 1.80 1.78 3.39
C PRO A 182 1.65 0.30 3.02
N LEU A 183 1.56 0.03 1.72
CA LEU A 183 1.37 -1.33 1.20
C LEU A 183 2.53 -2.25 1.56
N ILE A 184 3.76 -1.72 1.62
CA ILE A 184 4.97 -2.53 1.83
C ILE A 184 5.30 -2.75 3.31
N GLU A 185 4.98 -1.82 4.21
CA GLU A 185 5.19 -2.04 5.66
C GLU A 185 3.96 -2.66 6.34
N CYS A 186 2.77 -2.55 5.74
CA CYS A 186 1.51 -3.07 6.26
C CYS A 186 0.81 -3.92 5.19
N VAL A 187 1.48 -5.00 4.80
CA VAL A 187 1.01 -5.88 3.71
C VAL A 187 -0.39 -6.40 4.03
N PRO A 188 -1.35 -6.30 3.09
CA PRO A 188 -2.73 -6.66 3.35
C PRO A 188 -2.92 -8.18 3.40
N ALA A 189 -4.09 -8.60 3.91
CA ALA A 189 -4.46 -10.00 3.85
C ALA A 189 -4.54 -10.46 2.38
N PRO A 190 -4.18 -11.71 2.07
CA PRO A 190 -4.34 -12.26 0.72
C PRO A 190 -5.75 -12.01 0.20
N CYS A 191 -5.87 -11.53 -1.03
CA CYS A 191 -7.14 -11.20 -1.68
C CYS A 191 -7.98 -10.11 -1.00
N GLN A 192 -7.41 -9.31 -0.08
CA GLN A 192 -8.12 -8.15 0.48
C GLN A 192 -8.59 -7.22 -0.64
N GLY A 193 -9.84 -6.74 -0.54
CA GLY A 193 -10.48 -5.90 -1.55
C GLY A 193 -11.17 -6.67 -2.67
N ALA A 194 -10.95 -7.99 -2.82
CA ALA A 194 -11.65 -8.79 -3.83
C ALA A 194 -13.00 -9.30 -3.31
N ILE A 195 -14.03 -9.21 -4.15
CA ILE A 195 -15.31 -9.89 -3.97
C ILE A 195 -15.33 -11.09 -4.89
N VAL A 196 -15.71 -12.24 -4.34
CA VAL A 196 -15.86 -13.49 -5.08
C VAL A 196 -17.31 -13.94 -5.00
N ALA A 197 -17.87 -14.34 -6.14
CA ALA A 197 -19.12 -15.07 -6.22
C ALA A 197 -18.83 -16.54 -6.49
N GLU A 198 -19.58 -17.43 -5.85
CA GLU A 198 -19.41 -18.88 -5.88
C GLU A 198 -20.70 -19.58 -6.27
N ALA A 199 -20.61 -20.65 -7.07
CA ALA A 199 -21.73 -21.52 -7.39
C ALA A 199 -21.29 -22.98 -7.50
N SER A 200 -22.25 -23.88 -7.28
CA SER A 200 -22.09 -25.31 -7.56
C SER A 200 -21.82 -25.54 -9.04
N PRO A 201 -20.87 -26.43 -9.42
CA PRO A 201 -20.59 -26.74 -10.81
C PRO A 201 -21.77 -27.45 -11.51
N ALA A 202 -22.72 -28.01 -10.76
CA ALA A 202 -23.93 -28.64 -11.29
C ALA A 202 -25.01 -27.62 -11.72
N ASN A 203 -24.91 -26.36 -11.28
CA ASN A 203 -25.88 -25.32 -11.64
C ASN A 203 -25.38 -24.54 -12.87
N GLU A 204 -25.63 -25.07 -14.06
CA GLU A 204 -25.13 -24.52 -15.33
C GLU A 204 -25.50 -23.04 -15.54
N LYS A 205 -26.72 -22.64 -15.14
CA LYS A 205 -27.19 -21.24 -15.25
C LYS A 205 -26.39 -20.31 -14.35
N ALA A 206 -26.16 -20.70 -13.10
CA ALA A 206 -25.33 -19.92 -12.19
C ALA A 206 -23.89 -19.82 -12.71
N VAL A 207 -23.33 -20.91 -13.25
CA VAL A 207 -21.99 -20.93 -13.86
C VAL A 207 -21.87 -20.00 -15.07
N GLU A 208 -22.91 -19.92 -15.91
CA GLU A 208 -22.96 -18.96 -17.04
C GLU A 208 -22.92 -17.50 -16.54
N VAL A 209 -23.69 -17.19 -15.49
CA VAL A 209 -23.67 -15.88 -14.84
C VAL A 209 -22.29 -15.56 -14.27
N LEU A 210 -21.68 -16.49 -13.54
CA LEU A 210 -20.35 -16.33 -12.98
C LEU A 210 -19.31 -16.09 -14.08
N THR A 211 -19.35 -16.87 -15.16
CA THR A 211 -18.44 -16.72 -16.30
C THR A 211 -18.53 -15.33 -16.92
N THR A 212 -19.74 -14.77 -16.97
CA THR A 212 -20.02 -13.45 -17.54
C THR A 212 -19.46 -12.31 -16.69
N ILE A 213 -19.57 -12.39 -15.36
CA ILE A 213 -19.15 -11.32 -14.44
C ILE A 213 -17.67 -11.43 -14.03
N ASN A 214 -17.01 -12.54 -14.35
CA ASN A 214 -15.65 -12.81 -13.91
C ASN A 214 -14.63 -11.88 -14.58
N ASN A 215 -13.97 -11.05 -13.78
CA ASN A 215 -12.77 -10.35 -14.18
C ASN A 215 -11.58 -11.33 -14.12
N ARG A 216 -11.24 -11.90 -15.28
CA ARG A 216 -10.16 -12.89 -15.43
C ARG A 216 -8.83 -12.43 -14.86
N ARG A 217 -8.46 -11.17 -15.08
CA ARG A 217 -7.20 -10.60 -14.57
C ARG A 217 -7.17 -10.61 -13.05
N TRP A 218 -8.25 -10.18 -12.40
CA TRP A 218 -8.32 -10.21 -10.94
C TRP A 218 -8.41 -11.63 -10.38
N MET A 219 -9.11 -12.53 -11.05
CA MET A 219 -9.11 -13.96 -10.70
C MET A 219 -7.68 -14.52 -10.70
N GLU A 220 -6.91 -14.30 -11.76
CA GLU A 220 -5.52 -14.76 -11.85
C GLU A 220 -4.63 -14.17 -10.74
N THR A 221 -4.76 -12.87 -10.48
CA THR A 221 -4.07 -12.20 -9.36
C THR A 221 -4.42 -12.85 -8.02
N CYS A 222 -5.70 -13.07 -7.73
CA CYS A 222 -6.16 -13.69 -6.48
C CYS A 222 -5.67 -15.14 -6.34
N VAL A 223 -5.63 -15.91 -7.43
CA VAL A 223 -5.05 -17.25 -7.45
C VAL A 223 -3.57 -17.21 -7.08
N LYS A 224 -2.78 -16.26 -7.62
CA LYS A 224 -1.37 -16.08 -7.26
C LYS A 224 -1.21 -15.75 -5.78
N GLU A 225 -1.98 -14.80 -5.26
CA GLU A 225 -1.94 -14.41 -3.84
C GLU A 225 -2.26 -15.58 -2.91
N LYS A 226 -3.33 -16.35 -3.19
CA LYS A 226 -3.69 -17.53 -2.37
C LYS A 226 -2.65 -18.64 -2.45
N LYS A 227 -2.12 -18.94 -3.63
CA LYS A 227 -1.04 -19.94 -3.78
C LYS A 227 0.21 -19.56 -3.00
N THR A 228 0.58 -18.28 -3.00
CA THR A 228 1.70 -17.80 -2.20
C THR A 228 1.40 -17.81 -0.71
N ALA A 229 0.18 -17.45 -0.30
CA ALA A 229 -0.20 -17.52 1.11
C ALA A 229 -0.06 -18.94 1.67
N MET A 230 -0.44 -19.97 0.90
CA MET A 230 -0.31 -21.39 1.28
C MET A 230 1.13 -21.82 1.59
N GLN A 231 2.15 -21.10 1.09
CA GLN A 231 3.56 -21.41 1.36
C GLN A 231 4.00 -20.96 2.77
N TYR A 232 3.27 -20.03 3.39
CA TYR A 232 3.64 -19.42 4.68
C TYR A 232 2.67 -19.78 5.81
N GLY A 233 1.47 -20.27 5.49
CA GLY A 233 0.49 -20.77 6.45
C GLY A 233 -0.94 -20.76 5.91
N ALA A 234 -1.88 -21.23 6.72
CA ALA A 234 -3.32 -21.30 6.39
C ALA A 234 -4.18 -20.61 7.46
N GLY A 235 -5.37 -20.13 7.08
CA GLY A 235 -6.39 -19.58 7.98
C GLY A 235 -6.30 -18.08 8.30
N CYS A 236 -7.28 -17.57 9.06
CA CYS A 236 -7.44 -16.14 9.35
C CYS A 236 -6.52 -15.58 10.45
N LEU A 237 -5.77 -16.43 11.17
CA LEU A 237 -4.88 -16.05 12.27
C LEU A 237 -3.43 -15.79 11.81
N GLN A 238 -3.23 -15.60 10.52
CA GLN A 238 -1.92 -15.35 9.91
C GLN A 238 -1.31 -14.03 10.39
N LYS A 239 0.01 -14.05 10.63
CA LYS A 239 0.83 -12.87 10.95
C LYS A 239 1.59 -12.34 9.72
N PHE A 240 1.09 -12.66 8.53
CA PHE A 240 1.67 -12.24 7.26
C PHE A 240 0.60 -11.69 6.31
N GLY A 241 1.05 -11.02 5.27
CA GLY A 241 0.23 -10.51 4.19
C GLY A 241 0.82 -10.88 2.83
N VAL A 242 -0.04 -10.86 1.81
CA VAL A 242 0.34 -11.11 0.41
C VAL A 242 -0.44 -10.14 -0.47
N THR A 243 0.24 -9.47 -1.39
CA THR A 243 -0.38 -8.55 -2.35
C THR A 243 0.34 -8.59 -3.68
N SER A 244 -0.43 -8.60 -4.76
CA SER A 244 0.06 -8.27 -6.09
C SER A 244 0.13 -6.75 -6.26
N ILE A 245 1.15 -6.30 -6.98
CA ILE A 245 1.42 -4.90 -7.29
C ILE A 245 1.64 -4.81 -8.80
N MET A 246 0.85 -3.99 -9.46
CA MET A 246 1.05 -3.69 -10.87
C MET A 246 2.13 -2.60 -11.00
N VAL A 247 3.23 -2.91 -11.68
CA VAL A 247 4.37 -2.02 -11.92
C VAL A 247 4.53 -1.87 -13.42
N GLY A 248 4.42 -0.64 -13.97
CA GLY A 248 4.57 -0.47 -15.42
C GLY A 248 4.60 0.96 -15.92
N SER A 249 5.28 1.15 -17.05
CA SER A 249 5.35 2.40 -17.81
C SER A 249 3.98 2.86 -18.32
N ALA A 250 3.80 4.16 -18.55
CA ALA A 250 2.71 4.66 -19.40
C ALA A 250 2.75 4.09 -20.84
N THR A 251 3.89 3.53 -21.27
CA THR A 251 4.17 3.06 -22.64
C THR A 251 4.33 1.53 -22.79
N ALA A 252 4.28 0.75 -21.71
CA ALA A 252 4.47 -0.70 -21.73
C ALA A 252 3.47 -1.41 -20.80
N SER A 253 3.06 -2.63 -21.15
CA SER A 253 2.16 -3.43 -20.31
C SER A 253 2.74 -3.57 -18.90
N PRO A 254 2.02 -3.14 -17.84
CA PRO A 254 2.52 -3.26 -16.48
C PRO A 254 2.76 -4.72 -16.11
N GLY A 255 3.98 -5.01 -15.65
CA GLY A 255 4.31 -6.28 -15.03
C GLY A 255 3.64 -6.38 -13.66
N GLU A 256 3.12 -7.55 -13.33
CA GLU A 256 2.61 -7.84 -12.00
C GLU A 256 3.75 -8.44 -11.17
N VAL A 257 4.09 -7.79 -10.06
CA VAL A 257 4.99 -8.36 -9.04
C VAL A 257 4.19 -8.76 -7.82
N LEU A 258 4.61 -9.83 -7.17
CA LEU A 258 3.97 -10.31 -5.94
C LEU A 258 4.87 -10.00 -4.75
N TYR A 259 4.29 -9.51 -3.66
CA TYR A 259 4.98 -9.23 -2.42
C TYR A 259 4.30 -9.92 -1.25
N ALA A 260 5.08 -10.66 -0.47
CA ALA A 260 4.66 -11.28 0.78
C ALA A 260 5.63 -10.91 1.91
N ALA A 261 5.10 -10.63 3.09
CA ALA A 261 5.92 -10.34 4.27
C ALA A 261 5.16 -10.65 5.56
N GLY A 262 5.91 -10.84 6.65
CA GLY A 262 5.38 -11.04 8.00
C GLY A 262 6.07 -12.19 8.71
N LYS A 263 5.34 -12.92 9.53
CA LYS A 263 5.82 -14.15 10.19
C LYS A 263 5.10 -15.38 9.65
N ASP A 264 5.86 -16.42 9.34
CA ASP A 264 5.33 -17.72 8.91
C ASP A 264 4.77 -18.53 10.11
N SER A 265 4.32 -19.75 9.86
CA SER A 265 3.78 -20.67 10.88
C SER A 265 4.78 -21.03 11.99
N GLU A 266 6.09 -20.92 11.74
CA GLU A 266 7.15 -21.15 12.72
C GLU A 266 7.51 -19.87 13.49
N GLY A 267 6.89 -18.74 13.16
CA GLY A 267 7.17 -17.43 13.75
C GLY A 267 8.39 -16.73 13.15
N LYS A 268 9.00 -17.29 12.10
CA LYS A 268 10.17 -16.70 11.44
C LYS A 268 9.73 -15.53 10.55
N THR A 269 10.43 -14.41 10.69
CA THR A 269 10.16 -13.22 9.87
C THR A 269 10.66 -13.43 8.44
N PHE A 270 9.84 -13.09 7.45
CA PHE A 270 10.20 -13.18 6.04
C PHE A 270 9.72 -11.95 5.26
N THR A 271 10.41 -11.70 4.15
CA THR A 271 9.97 -10.80 3.07
C THR A 271 10.32 -11.46 1.75
N LYS A 272 9.39 -11.49 0.81
CA LYS A 272 9.58 -12.12 -0.50
C LYS A 272 8.90 -11.32 -1.60
N TRP A 273 9.72 -10.75 -2.47
CA TRP A 273 9.33 -10.35 -3.81
C TRP A 273 9.44 -11.52 -4.79
N THR A 274 8.44 -11.67 -5.66
CA THR A 274 8.37 -12.64 -6.74
C THR A 274 7.94 -11.94 -8.04
N GLY A 275 8.45 -12.41 -9.19
CA GLY A 275 8.20 -11.76 -10.48
C GLY A 275 9.06 -10.51 -10.71
N LEU A 276 10.17 -10.37 -9.98
CA LEU A 276 11.13 -9.29 -10.23
C LEU A 276 11.79 -9.46 -11.60
N PRO A 277 12.19 -8.35 -12.26
CA PRO A 277 12.90 -8.42 -13.52
C PRO A 277 14.24 -9.16 -13.36
N ASP A 278 14.62 -9.89 -14.40
CA ASP A 278 15.92 -10.55 -14.49
C ASP A 278 16.90 -9.69 -15.30
N LEU A 279 18.01 -9.27 -14.67
CA LEU A 279 19.07 -8.52 -15.32
C LEU A 279 20.09 -9.42 -16.05
N GLN A 280 19.89 -10.74 -16.06
CA GLN A 280 20.76 -11.73 -16.69
C GLN A 280 22.22 -11.51 -16.27
N THR A 281 22.47 -11.54 -14.96
CA THR A 281 23.74 -11.09 -14.38
C THR A 281 24.92 -11.92 -14.83
N GLY A 282 24.84 -13.25 -14.96
CA GLY A 282 25.95 -14.07 -15.45
C GLY A 282 27.30 -13.67 -14.82
N LYS A 283 28.31 -13.35 -15.65
CA LYS A 283 29.62 -12.78 -15.24
C LYS A 283 29.71 -11.23 -15.36
N ARG A 284 28.59 -10.52 -15.44
CA ARG A 284 28.53 -9.07 -15.65
C ARG A 284 28.83 -8.31 -14.37
N ASN A 285 29.55 -7.20 -14.50
CA ASN A 285 29.86 -6.31 -13.39
C ASN A 285 28.65 -5.41 -13.06
N LEU A 286 28.08 -5.55 -11.86
CA LEU A 286 27.03 -4.66 -11.35
C LEU A 286 27.66 -3.50 -10.58
N PHE A 287 27.31 -2.28 -10.97
CA PHE A 287 27.48 -1.09 -10.13
C PHE A 287 26.12 -0.63 -9.61
N SER A 288 26.03 -0.37 -8.30
CA SER A 288 24.81 0.17 -7.70
C SER A 288 25.08 1.49 -7.00
N THR A 289 24.33 2.52 -7.38
CA THR A 289 24.37 3.81 -6.68
C THR A 289 23.83 3.73 -5.25
N THR A 290 23.15 2.64 -4.87
CA THR A 290 22.73 2.39 -3.48
C THR A 290 23.91 2.31 -2.52
N ASP A 291 25.06 1.86 -3.02
CA ASP A 291 26.27 1.62 -2.21
C ASP A 291 26.96 2.94 -1.83
N PHE A 292 26.56 4.04 -2.47
CA PHE A 292 27.06 5.40 -2.24
C PHE A 292 25.90 6.35 -1.91
N MET A 293 24.82 5.84 -1.31
CA MET A 293 23.63 6.63 -1.00
C MET A 293 23.96 7.82 -0.09
N GLY A 294 23.60 9.01 -0.56
CA GLY A 294 23.85 10.27 0.15
C GLY A 294 25.19 10.94 -0.20
N SER A 295 26.08 10.26 -0.92
CA SER A 295 27.40 10.82 -1.29
C SER A 295 27.36 11.69 -2.55
N PHE A 296 26.38 11.48 -3.43
CA PHE A 296 26.33 12.13 -4.75
C PHE A 296 25.93 13.60 -4.74
N PHE A 297 25.27 14.08 -3.68
CA PHE A 297 24.69 15.42 -3.67
C PHE A 297 24.84 16.11 -2.32
N GLU A 298 25.14 17.40 -2.36
CA GLU A 298 24.86 18.35 -1.26
C GLU A 298 23.50 19.01 -1.46
N TYR A 299 22.95 19.52 -0.36
CA TYR A 299 21.62 20.11 -0.30
C TYR A 299 21.77 21.54 0.19
N GLU A 300 21.49 22.50 -0.68
CA GLU A 300 21.54 23.92 -0.35
C GLU A 300 20.13 24.45 -0.09
N TYR A 301 19.95 25.10 1.06
CA TYR A 301 18.66 25.61 1.55
C TYR A 301 18.61 27.13 1.51
N THR A 302 18.85 27.71 0.32
CA THR A 302 18.96 29.16 0.10
C THR A 302 17.62 29.83 -0.19
N ARG A 303 16.51 29.06 -0.24
CA ARG A 303 15.19 29.57 -0.60
C ARG A 303 14.40 29.96 0.64
N ASP A 304 13.82 31.15 0.61
CA ASP A 304 12.90 31.59 1.67
C ASP A 304 11.59 30.78 1.61
N PRO A 305 11.01 30.45 2.78
CA PRO A 305 9.69 29.85 2.85
C PRO A 305 8.65 30.74 2.19
N VAL A 306 7.84 30.15 1.31
CA VAL A 306 6.64 30.80 0.76
C VAL A 306 5.40 30.06 1.26
N GLU A 307 4.25 30.74 1.25
CA GLU A 307 2.99 30.16 1.70
C GLU A 307 2.46 29.10 0.72
N ILE A 308 2.10 27.92 1.25
CA ILE A 308 1.43 26.87 0.52
C ILE A 308 -0.09 27.04 0.68
N ASN A 309 -0.73 27.41 -0.42
CA ASN A 309 -2.18 27.65 -0.44
C ASN A 309 -2.98 26.35 -0.48
N GLU A 310 -2.42 25.30 -1.05
CA GLU A 310 -3.08 24.02 -1.23
C GLU A 310 -3.36 23.33 0.12
N PRO A 311 -4.52 22.67 0.28
CA PRO A 311 -4.85 21.96 1.52
C PRO A 311 -4.10 20.62 1.65
N VAL A 312 -3.64 20.04 0.53
CA VAL A 312 -2.89 18.78 0.50
C VAL A 312 -1.48 19.03 0.00
N VAL A 313 -0.50 18.47 0.70
CA VAL A 313 0.92 18.60 0.36
C VAL A 313 1.55 17.22 0.20
N TYR A 314 2.07 16.94 -0.99
CA TYR A 314 2.93 15.80 -1.24
C TYR A 314 4.40 16.19 -1.07
N VAL A 315 5.10 15.52 -0.17
CA VAL A 315 6.52 15.76 0.11
C VAL A 315 7.36 14.72 -0.64
N ALA A 316 8.07 15.18 -1.68
CA ALA A 316 8.87 14.31 -2.53
C ALA A 316 10.11 13.73 -1.80
N ASN A 317 10.62 14.44 -0.80
CA ASN A 317 11.75 14.00 0.02
C ASN A 317 11.72 14.68 1.39
N TYR A 318 11.99 13.93 2.47
CA TYR A 318 12.01 14.50 3.83
C TYR A 318 13.03 15.64 4.01
N LYS A 319 14.07 15.67 3.17
CA LYS A 319 15.06 16.75 3.14
C LYS A 319 14.46 18.09 2.75
N ALA A 320 13.27 18.11 2.15
CA ALA A 320 12.62 19.35 1.77
C ALA A 320 12.19 20.22 2.97
N LEU A 321 12.16 19.69 4.19
CA LEU A 321 11.69 20.41 5.38
C LEU A 321 12.81 20.67 6.39
N VAL A 322 13.83 21.41 6.01
CA VAL A 322 14.90 21.83 6.95
C VAL A 322 14.52 23.09 7.72
N GLN A 323 13.98 24.11 7.04
CA GLN A 323 13.58 25.35 7.71
C GLN A 323 12.28 25.15 8.49
N LYS A 324 12.19 25.77 9.68
CA LYS A 324 11.07 25.59 10.63
C LYS A 324 9.72 26.02 10.05
N GLU A 325 9.71 27.07 9.22
CA GLU A 325 8.46 27.62 8.68
C GLU A 325 7.74 26.64 7.75
N TRP A 326 8.47 25.91 6.89
CA TRP A 326 7.88 24.83 6.08
C TRP A 326 7.24 23.75 6.97
N THR A 327 7.90 23.39 8.07
CA THR A 327 7.35 22.40 9.01
C THR A 327 6.05 22.91 9.65
N ARG A 328 6.01 24.16 10.07
CA ARG A 328 4.83 24.80 10.69
C ARG A 328 3.64 24.82 9.74
N GLN A 329 3.85 25.19 8.48
CA GLN A 329 2.79 25.16 7.47
C GLN A 329 2.22 23.75 7.31
N LEU A 330 3.09 22.74 7.15
CA LEU A 330 2.66 21.35 6.91
C LEU A 330 1.94 20.70 8.10
N GLN A 331 2.17 21.14 9.33
CA GLN A 331 1.43 20.68 10.51
C GLN A 331 -0.08 20.98 10.45
N THR A 332 -0.50 21.92 9.60
CA THR A 332 -1.90 22.32 9.42
C THR A 332 -2.55 21.75 8.15
N LYS A 333 -1.81 20.96 7.38
CA LYS A 333 -2.22 20.47 6.05
C LYS A 333 -2.38 18.95 6.06
N LYS A 334 -3.04 18.42 5.04
CA LYS A 334 -3.03 16.97 4.76
C LYS A 334 -1.72 16.60 4.08
N VAL A 335 -0.84 15.89 4.76
CA VAL A 335 0.49 15.59 4.24
C VAL A 335 0.57 14.17 3.70
N TRP A 336 1.13 14.02 2.51
CA TRP A 336 1.42 12.75 1.85
C TRP A 336 2.91 12.64 1.56
N ALA A 337 3.48 11.46 1.74
CA ALA A 337 4.92 11.24 1.57
C ALA A 337 5.25 10.43 0.32
N ALA A 338 6.43 10.65 -0.26
CA ALA A 338 6.91 9.82 -1.36
C ALA A 338 7.14 8.35 -0.99
N GLY A 339 7.39 8.05 0.29
CA GLY A 339 7.58 6.70 0.78
C GLY A 339 7.72 6.66 2.30
N THR A 340 7.88 5.46 2.85
CA THR A 340 7.84 5.21 4.30
C THR A 340 8.98 5.90 5.06
N LYS A 341 10.17 5.96 4.48
CA LYS A 341 11.29 6.75 5.05
C LYS A 341 10.92 8.23 5.15
N THR A 342 10.35 8.81 4.10
CA THR A 342 9.92 10.22 4.13
C THR A 342 8.85 10.42 5.19
N TRP A 343 7.85 9.53 5.27
CA TRP A 343 6.82 9.57 6.31
C TRP A 343 7.44 9.60 7.71
N ILE A 344 8.30 8.64 8.05
CA ILE A 344 8.90 8.53 9.39
C ILE A 344 9.72 9.78 9.74
N GLU A 345 10.48 10.33 8.80
CA GLU A 345 11.25 11.57 9.02
C GLU A 345 10.36 12.81 9.18
N LEU A 346 9.19 12.85 8.53
CA LEU A 346 8.19 13.89 8.75
C LEU A 346 7.51 13.74 10.11
N ALA A 347 7.20 12.51 10.51
CA ALA A 347 6.64 12.21 11.83
C ALA A 347 7.57 12.66 12.96
N LYS A 348 8.89 12.49 12.80
CA LYS A 348 9.93 13.04 13.71
C LYS A 348 9.89 14.55 13.86
N LYS A 349 9.35 15.27 12.86
CA LYS A 349 9.14 16.72 12.88
C LYS A 349 7.76 17.11 13.45
N GLY A 350 7.01 16.15 13.99
CA GLY A 350 5.69 16.36 14.55
C GLY A 350 4.60 16.56 13.48
N ILE A 351 4.82 16.08 12.24
CA ILE A 351 3.85 16.20 11.16
C ILE A 351 2.97 14.95 11.12
N TRP A 352 1.64 15.15 11.07
CA TRP A 352 0.69 14.10 10.77
C TRP A 352 0.70 13.81 9.26
N VAL A 353 1.14 12.62 8.87
CA VAL A 353 1.14 12.18 7.47
C VAL A 353 -0.01 11.20 7.26
N GLU A 354 -0.87 11.47 6.28
CA GLU A 354 -2.08 10.68 5.99
C GLU A 354 -1.81 9.46 5.12
N GLY A 355 -0.67 9.40 4.42
CA GLY A 355 -0.35 8.27 3.55
C GLY A 355 0.96 8.47 2.79
N CYS A 356 1.38 7.45 2.05
CA CYS A 356 2.54 7.55 1.17
C CYS A 356 2.42 6.73 -0.10
N ALA A 357 3.27 7.03 -1.06
CA ALA A 357 3.34 6.34 -2.35
C ALA A 357 4.19 5.06 -2.34
N ASP A 358 4.62 4.56 -1.17
CA ASP A 358 5.48 3.36 -1.05
C ASP A 358 6.77 3.37 -1.93
N ALA A 359 7.23 4.56 -2.31
CA ALA A 359 8.30 4.79 -3.28
C ALA A 359 8.00 4.28 -4.72
N PHE A 360 6.73 4.16 -5.09
CA PHE A 360 6.27 3.87 -6.46
C PHE A 360 5.98 5.14 -7.30
N GLY A 361 6.36 6.32 -6.81
CA GLY A 361 6.03 7.60 -7.45
C GLY A 361 4.63 8.09 -7.11
N LEU A 362 4.40 9.40 -7.27
CA LEU A 362 3.16 10.07 -6.87
C LEU A 362 1.95 9.47 -7.57
N GLU A 363 2.12 9.06 -8.83
CA GLU A 363 1.08 8.47 -9.68
C GLU A 363 0.40 7.25 -9.02
N PHE A 364 1.11 6.53 -8.15
CA PHE A 364 0.57 5.44 -7.34
C PHE A 364 -0.58 5.88 -6.40
N LEU A 365 -0.62 7.17 -6.03
CA LEU A 365 -1.65 7.75 -5.16
C LEU A 365 -2.88 8.26 -5.92
N LEU A 366 -2.84 8.36 -7.26
CA LEU A 366 -3.93 8.97 -8.03
C LEU A 366 -5.24 8.18 -7.98
N ILE A 367 -5.16 6.86 -8.04
CA ILE A 367 -6.34 5.99 -7.89
C ILE A 367 -6.85 6.06 -6.43
N PRO A 368 -5.98 5.87 -5.41
CA PRO A 368 -6.34 6.02 -4.00
C PRO A 368 -7.03 7.32 -3.63
N TRP A 369 -6.50 8.45 -4.09
CA TRP A 369 -7.03 9.76 -3.79
C TRP A 369 -8.45 9.99 -4.31
N LYS A 370 -8.86 9.29 -5.37
CA LYS A 370 -10.22 9.37 -5.91
C LYS A 370 -11.24 8.52 -5.14
N MET A 371 -10.80 7.67 -4.22
CA MET A 371 -11.69 6.79 -3.48
C MET A 371 -12.67 7.59 -2.62
N PRO A 372 -13.90 7.08 -2.40
CA PRO A 372 -14.91 7.75 -1.57
C PRO A 372 -14.42 8.15 -0.17
N LEU A 373 -13.46 7.41 0.40
CA LEU A 373 -12.87 7.72 1.70
C LEU A 373 -11.97 8.97 1.71
N LEU A 374 -11.30 9.29 0.60
CA LEU A 374 -10.27 10.35 0.55
C LEU A 374 -10.70 11.57 -0.25
N THR A 375 -11.28 11.36 -1.44
CA THR A 375 -11.80 12.44 -2.32
C THR A 375 -10.81 13.60 -2.57
N ILE A 376 -9.53 13.29 -2.74
CA ILE A 376 -8.47 14.27 -3.01
C ILE A 376 -8.37 14.49 -4.53
N SER A 377 -8.58 15.74 -4.96
CA SER A 377 -8.37 16.16 -6.34
C SER A 377 -6.96 16.69 -6.57
N LYS A 378 -6.43 16.48 -7.77
CA LYS A 378 -5.10 16.97 -8.17
C LYS A 378 -4.92 18.48 -8.02
N SER A 379 -5.97 19.27 -8.29
CA SER A 379 -5.95 20.73 -8.16
C SER A 379 -5.68 21.23 -6.73
N ASN A 380 -5.94 20.37 -5.74
CA ASN A 380 -5.82 20.66 -4.31
C ASN A 380 -4.48 20.18 -3.73
N VAL A 381 -3.56 19.69 -4.56
CA VAL A 381 -2.29 19.10 -4.15
C VAL A 381 -1.12 19.97 -4.61
N ALA A 382 -0.27 20.34 -3.67
CA ALA A 382 1.04 20.90 -3.93
C ALA A 382 2.14 19.85 -3.76
N VAL A 383 3.20 19.93 -4.57
CA VAL A 383 4.40 19.10 -4.47
C VAL A 383 5.54 19.92 -3.89
N VAL A 384 6.04 19.50 -2.73
CA VAL A 384 7.23 20.09 -2.09
C VAL A 384 8.46 19.26 -2.48
N THR A 385 9.41 19.89 -3.17
CA THR A 385 10.52 19.20 -3.87
C THR A 385 11.77 20.09 -4.01
N ASN A 386 12.77 19.64 -4.77
CA ASN A 386 13.92 20.44 -5.18
C ASN A 386 13.64 21.23 -6.46
N ASP A 387 14.42 22.29 -6.67
CA ASP A 387 14.30 23.19 -7.81
C ASP A 387 14.43 22.49 -9.15
N HIS A 388 15.39 21.58 -9.27
CA HIS A 388 15.65 20.88 -10.51
C HIS A 388 14.54 19.92 -10.92
N SER A 389 13.76 19.41 -9.97
CA SER A 389 12.60 18.56 -10.24
C SER A 389 11.33 19.36 -10.53
N THR A 390 11.33 20.66 -10.23
CA THR A 390 10.15 21.54 -10.31
C THR A 390 9.58 21.56 -11.73
N GLY A 391 10.44 21.70 -12.75
CA GLY A 391 10.01 21.72 -14.16
C GLY A 391 9.28 20.45 -14.58
N ASN A 392 9.76 19.27 -14.18
CA ASN A 392 9.13 17.99 -14.51
C ASN A 392 7.74 17.85 -13.88
N TRP A 393 7.61 18.25 -12.61
CA TRP A 393 6.33 18.25 -11.92
C TRP A 393 5.34 19.24 -12.55
N GLN A 394 5.80 20.43 -12.92
CA GLN A 394 4.98 21.45 -13.59
C GLN A 394 4.54 21.00 -14.99
N ALA A 395 5.41 20.33 -15.75
CA ALA A 395 5.07 19.74 -17.05
C ALA A 395 3.97 18.67 -16.91
N LYS A 396 3.96 17.94 -15.79
CA LYS A 396 2.89 17.02 -15.41
C LYS A 396 1.66 17.72 -14.83
N GLY A 397 1.64 19.06 -14.75
CA GLY A 397 0.51 19.86 -14.26
C GLY A 397 0.36 19.90 -12.74
N TRP A 398 1.44 19.70 -11.98
CA TRP A 398 1.44 19.86 -10.52
C TRP A 398 1.85 21.28 -10.12
N LYS A 399 1.23 21.78 -9.06
CA LYS A 399 1.75 22.95 -8.34
C LYS A 399 2.94 22.53 -7.50
N THR A 400 3.98 23.35 -7.48
CA THR A 400 5.28 22.95 -6.95
C THR A 400 5.90 24.04 -6.10
N TYR A 401 6.49 23.63 -4.98
CA TYR A 401 7.25 24.48 -4.09
C TYR A 401 8.65 23.89 -3.94
N SER A 402 9.65 24.63 -4.40
CA SER A 402 11.05 24.24 -4.28
C SER A 402 11.62 24.77 -2.97
N THR A 403 12.17 23.89 -2.13
CA THR A 403 12.71 24.29 -0.82
C THR A 403 14.23 24.12 -0.71
N TYR A 404 14.86 23.47 -1.70
CA TYR A 404 16.30 23.25 -1.72
C TYR A 404 16.81 23.01 -3.15
N SER A 405 18.11 23.17 -3.32
CA SER A 405 18.86 22.86 -4.54
C SER A 405 19.76 21.66 -4.31
N LEU A 406 20.01 20.88 -5.37
CA LEU A 406 20.90 19.73 -5.35
C LEU A 406 22.22 20.09 -6.03
N VAL A 407 23.30 20.17 -5.26
CA VAL A 407 24.65 20.40 -5.78
C VAL A 407 25.36 19.08 -5.95
N GLU A 408 25.85 18.81 -7.16
CA GLU A 408 26.54 17.58 -7.50
C GLU A 408 27.90 17.49 -6.81
N LYS A 409 28.16 16.36 -6.16
CA LYS A 409 29.48 16.05 -5.61
C LYS A 409 30.25 15.18 -6.58
N HIS A 410 31.49 15.56 -6.86
CA HIS A 410 32.40 14.64 -7.52
C HIS A 410 32.95 13.66 -6.49
N ILE A 411 32.71 12.37 -6.72
CA ILE A 411 33.26 11.30 -5.89
C ILE A 411 34.43 10.65 -6.65
N PRO A 412 35.67 10.76 -6.14
CA PRO A 412 36.84 10.17 -6.78
C PRO A 412 36.67 8.66 -7.04
N GLY A 413 37.13 8.20 -8.21
CA GLY A 413 37.09 6.78 -8.60
C GLY A 413 35.71 6.21 -8.97
N ILE A 414 34.60 6.95 -8.78
CA ILE A 414 33.28 6.46 -9.21
C ILE A 414 33.19 6.36 -10.74
N GLY A 415 33.79 7.31 -11.47
CA GLY A 415 33.79 7.29 -12.93
C GLY A 415 34.41 6.02 -13.50
N GLU A 416 35.52 5.55 -12.91
CA GLU A 416 36.20 4.31 -13.29
C GLU A 416 35.31 3.08 -13.02
N LYS A 417 34.72 2.99 -11.81
CA LYS A 417 33.79 1.91 -11.47
C LYS A 417 32.56 1.87 -12.39
N ILE A 418 32.04 3.03 -12.77
CA ILE A 418 30.93 3.15 -13.72
C ILE A 418 31.35 2.72 -15.12
N ASN A 419 32.58 3.04 -15.55
CA ASN A 419 33.10 2.62 -16.83
C ASN A 419 33.26 1.09 -16.92
N GLU A 420 33.64 0.44 -15.82
CA GLU A 420 33.80 -1.02 -15.75
C GLU A 420 32.47 -1.78 -15.68
N ALA A 421 31.38 -1.12 -15.29
CA ALA A 421 30.08 -1.74 -15.07
C ALA A 421 29.38 -2.14 -16.38
N ASP A 422 28.83 -3.35 -16.40
CA ASP A 422 27.98 -3.83 -17.50
C ASP A 422 26.49 -3.60 -17.18
N ILE A 423 26.16 -3.53 -15.89
CA ILE A 423 24.82 -3.24 -15.38
C ILE A 423 24.95 -2.12 -14.34
N ILE A 424 24.08 -1.11 -14.42
CA ILE A 424 24.04 -0.05 -13.41
C ILE A 424 22.63 0.12 -12.84
N PHE A 425 22.53 0.12 -11.51
CA PHE A 425 21.32 0.52 -10.80
C PHE A 425 21.39 1.98 -10.34
N TRP A 426 20.52 2.81 -10.93
CA TRP A 426 20.42 4.24 -10.69
C TRP A 426 19.29 4.54 -9.71
N THR A 427 19.60 5.19 -8.59
CA THR A 427 18.60 5.70 -7.64
C THR A 427 18.03 7.05 -8.06
N SER A 428 18.74 7.78 -8.94
CA SER A 428 18.32 9.05 -9.53
C SER A 428 18.84 9.20 -10.95
N PHE A 429 18.02 9.72 -11.86
CA PHE A 429 18.43 10.03 -13.24
C PHE A 429 19.53 11.11 -13.30
N ARG A 430 19.68 11.93 -12.25
CA ARG A 430 20.79 12.88 -12.15
C ARG A 430 22.15 12.21 -12.03
N GLN A 431 22.22 11.09 -11.31
CA GLN A 431 23.47 10.31 -11.22
C GLN A 431 23.86 9.80 -12.62
N TYR A 432 22.88 9.36 -13.41
CA TYR A 432 23.11 9.02 -14.81
C TYR A 432 23.63 10.21 -15.60
N THR A 433 22.97 11.38 -15.50
CA THR A 433 23.37 12.59 -16.24
C THR A 433 24.80 13.03 -15.89
N GLN A 434 25.15 13.03 -14.60
CA GLN A 434 26.47 13.41 -14.08
C GLN A 434 27.59 12.50 -14.64
N TYR A 435 27.34 11.19 -14.75
CA TYR A 435 28.35 10.21 -15.15
C TYR A 435 28.17 9.65 -16.56
N ARG A 436 27.26 10.22 -17.37
CA ARG A 436 26.90 9.66 -18.69
C ARG A 436 28.08 9.50 -19.65
N ASN A 437 29.08 10.38 -19.54
CA ASN A 437 30.26 10.36 -20.39
C ASN A 437 31.23 9.22 -20.05
N ALA A 438 31.12 8.63 -18.85
CA ALA A 438 31.95 7.50 -18.42
C ALA A 438 31.34 6.13 -18.81
N LEU A 439 30.12 6.09 -19.33
CA LEU A 439 29.37 4.86 -19.58
C LEU A 439 29.86 4.10 -20.81
N LYS A 440 29.92 2.76 -20.71
CA LYS A 440 29.96 1.87 -21.86
C LYS A 440 28.68 2.02 -22.69
N LYS A 441 28.79 1.96 -24.02
CA LYS A 441 27.62 1.99 -24.93
C LYS A 441 26.65 0.81 -24.71
N THR A 442 27.15 -0.31 -24.21
CA THR A 442 26.40 -1.56 -24.01
C THR A 442 25.85 -1.73 -22.60
N VAL A 443 25.94 -0.69 -21.75
CA VAL A 443 25.54 -0.80 -20.35
C VAL A 443 24.03 -0.99 -20.23
N ILE A 444 23.62 -1.89 -19.34
CA ILE A 444 22.21 -2.09 -19.00
C ILE A 444 21.85 -1.12 -17.87
N HIS A 445 20.94 -0.21 -18.17
CA HIS A 445 20.38 0.70 -17.17
C HIS A 445 19.26 0.02 -16.40
N SER A 446 19.31 0.11 -15.08
CA SER A 446 18.23 -0.30 -14.19
C SER A 446 17.94 0.77 -13.15
N CYS A 447 16.70 0.84 -12.67
CA CYS A 447 16.27 1.87 -11.72
C CYS A 447 14.99 1.44 -10.97
N PRO A 448 14.62 2.12 -9.87
CA PRO A 448 13.30 1.92 -9.28
C PRO A 448 12.21 2.55 -10.16
N TYR A 449 10.98 2.04 -10.01
CA TYR A 449 9.79 2.60 -10.63
C TYR A 449 9.55 4.06 -10.22
N GLY A 450 8.86 4.81 -11.08
CA GLY A 450 8.53 6.22 -10.88
C GLY A 450 9.38 7.16 -11.74
N GLU A 451 9.63 8.36 -11.22
CA GLU A 451 10.18 9.50 -11.97
C GLU A 451 11.53 9.21 -12.65
N THR A 452 12.43 8.47 -12.00
CA THR A 452 13.73 8.08 -12.60
C THR A 452 13.53 7.24 -13.86
N ALA A 453 12.60 6.27 -13.84
CA ALA A 453 12.32 5.43 -15.00
C ALA A 453 11.71 6.22 -16.15
N GLU A 454 10.83 7.18 -15.87
CA GLU A 454 10.21 8.04 -16.88
C GLU A 454 11.24 8.97 -17.54
N GLN A 455 12.21 9.49 -16.78
CA GLN A 455 13.27 10.33 -17.33
C GLN A 455 14.21 9.54 -18.27
N PHE A 456 14.53 8.28 -17.94
CA PHE A 456 15.26 7.40 -18.86
C PHE A 456 14.52 7.22 -20.19
N LYS A 457 13.21 6.91 -20.14
CA LYS A 457 12.40 6.74 -21.36
C LYS A 457 12.30 8.02 -22.19
N THR A 458 12.17 9.17 -21.53
CA THR A 458 12.17 10.48 -22.18
C THR A 458 13.50 10.76 -22.89
N ALA A 459 14.61 10.24 -22.34
CA ALA A 459 15.92 10.29 -22.96
C ALA A 459 16.16 9.21 -24.05
N GLY A 460 15.14 8.42 -24.40
CA GLY A 460 15.23 7.37 -25.41
C GLY A 460 15.95 6.10 -24.93
N ILE A 461 16.05 5.90 -23.61
CA ILE A 461 16.69 4.73 -23.01
C ILE A 461 15.61 3.91 -22.31
N GLU A 462 15.52 2.62 -22.60
CA GLU A 462 14.59 1.71 -21.90
C GLU A 462 15.32 1.07 -20.71
N PRO A 463 15.03 1.48 -19.45
CA PRO A 463 15.68 0.88 -18.29
C PRO A 463 14.94 -0.38 -17.84
N VAL A 464 15.65 -1.30 -17.21
CA VAL A 464 15.04 -2.39 -16.44
C VAL A 464 14.52 -1.83 -15.11
N VAL A 465 13.22 -1.92 -14.89
CA VAL A 465 12.55 -1.24 -13.76
C VAL A 465 12.23 -2.21 -12.63
N PHE A 466 12.80 -1.96 -11.45
CA PHE A 466 12.43 -2.65 -10.22
C PHE A 466 11.28 -1.93 -9.51
N PRO A 467 10.41 -2.62 -8.75
CA PRO A 467 9.31 -1.99 -8.01
C PRO A 467 9.80 -0.85 -7.10
N ASN A 468 10.86 -1.11 -6.32
CA ASN A 468 11.53 -0.12 -5.48
C ASN A 468 12.94 -0.59 -5.13
N ILE A 469 13.69 0.20 -4.36
CA ILE A 469 15.05 -0.13 -3.93
C ILE A 469 15.08 -1.41 -3.08
N LYS A 470 14.08 -1.66 -2.22
CA LYS A 470 14.03 -2.88 -1.38
C LYS A 470 13.93 -4.13 -2.26
N ALA A 471 13.10 -4.09 -3.30
CA ALA A 471 12.97 -5.17 -4.27
C ALA A 471 14.30 -5.43 -5.00
N PHE A 472 14.98 -4.38 -5.45
CA PHE A 472 16.31 -4.49 -6.06
C PHE A 472 17.35 -5.11 -5.11
N GLN A 473 17.39 -4.72 -3.84
CA GLN A 473 18.32 -5.30 -2.87
C GLN A 473 18.06 -6.79 -2.63
N GLN A 474 16.78 -7.19 -2.52
CA GLN A 474 16.43 -8.61 -2.41
C GLN A 474 16.86 -9.39 -3.65
N TRP A 475 16.61 -8.86 -4.85
CA TRP A 475 17.08 -9.46 -6.09
C TRP A 475 18.61 -9.59 -6.11
N ARG A 476 19.34 -8.52 -5.74
CA ARG A 476 20.81 -8.51 -5.71
C ARG A 476 21.37 -9.59 -4.80
N GLN A 477 20.79 -9.76 -3.60
CA GLN A 477 21.19 -10.79 -2.64
C GLN A 477 20.98 -12.23 -3.14
N ILE A 478 20.01 -12.44 -4.05
CA ILE A 478 19.68 -13.76 -4.60
C ILE A 478 20.48 -14.04 -5.87
N SER A 479 20.66 -13.02 -6.72
CA SER A 479 21.19 -13.16 -8.08
C SER A 479 22.68 -12.87 -8.22
N ILE A 480 23.32 -12.33 -7.19
CA ILE A 480 24.76 -12.04 -7.16
C ILE A 480 25.36 -12.75 -5.95
N PRO A 481 26.05 -13.88 -6.17
CA PRO A 481 26.69 -14.69 -5.12
C PRO A 481 27.74 -13.93 -4.30
#